data_AF-A0A4Q3YPZ9-F1
#
_entry.id   AF-A0A4Q3YPZ9-F1
#
_cell.length_a   1.000
_cell.length_b   1.000
_cell.length_c   1.000
_cell.angle_alpha   90.00
_cell.angle_beta   90.00
_cell.angle_gamma   90.00
#
_symmetry.space_group_name_H-M   'P 1'
#
loop_
_entity.id
_entity.type
_entity.pdbx_description
1 polymer ?
#
loop_
_entity_poly.entity_id
_entity_poly.type
_entity_poly.pdbx_seq_one_letter_code
_entity_poly.pdbx_strand_id
1 'polypeptide(L)'
;MDISEIASNAEPPRNDDLLGQARDLAAQAPDAPSSALLLELCAAIEAGPRDIAEIRREIFRDAVKGIANVIRNGQLPAELPLAKMVPGGYGSPELLAQEIEKANATKPITIGELRSIRGKVKAAEEASEAIDDLAKRIYYAKIFDTNPSTEDILPPGSPSRSLDLMSMIIQRVLPNGWWTLGSNGENLSDPSVAKVGTWAGDEPKPESAPTPALALLSAFILTLIETAKKDA
;
A
#
# COMPACT_ATOMS: atom_id res chain seq x y z
N MET A 1 51.51 -2.12 -0.95
CA MET A 1 50.78 -1.56 0.21
C MET A 1 49.32 -1.91 -0.03
N ASP A 2 48.90 -3.06 0.48
CA ASP A 2 47.52 -3.53 0.42
C ASP A 2 46.76 -2.94 1.60
N ILE A 3 45.77 -2.10 1.32
CA ILE A 3 44.75 -1.73 2.30
C ILE A 3 43.59 -2.67 2.03
N SER A 4 43.51 -3.72 2.85
CA SER A 4 42.37 -4.63 2.89
C SER A 4 41.09 -3.85 3.17
N GLU A 5 40.16 -3.89 2.23
CA GLU A 5 38.75 -3.59 2.45
C GLU A 5 38.22 -4.49 3.59
N ILE A 6 38.00 -3.91 4.77
CA ILE A 6 37.16 -4.55 5.77
C ILE A 6 35.72 -4.29 5.34
N ALA A 7 35.12 -5.30 4.72
CA ALA A 7 33.70 -5.37 4.42
C ALA A 7 32.89 -5.21 5.72
N SER A 8 32.31 -4.04 5.93
CA SER A 8 31.26 -3.80 6.91
C SER A 8 29.89 -3.87 6.23
N ASN A 9 29.57 -5.04 5.67
CA ASN A 9 28.23 -5.40 5.20
C ASN A 9 27.64 -6.47 6.14
N ALA A 10 27.66 -6.21 7.44
CA ALA A 10 26.83 -6.98 8.36
C ALA A 10 25.44 -6.35 8.35
N GLU A 11 24.44 -7.10 7.86
CA GLU A 11 23.04 -6.76 8.11
C GLU A 11 22.87 -6.51 9.61
N PRO A 12 22.16 -5.45 10.03
CA PRO A 12 21.87 -5.25 11.44
C PRO A 12 21.16 -6.51 11.95
N PRO A 13 21.60 -7.09 13.09
CA PRO A 13 21.05 -8.34 13.58
C PRO A 13 19.54 -8.20 13.78
N ARG A 14 18.78 -9.20 13.33
CA ARG A 14 17.33 -9.20 13.47
C ARG A 14 16.99 -9.22 14.96
N ASN A 15 15.92 -8.53 15.36
CA ASN A 15 15.52 -8.43 16.77
C ASN A 15 15.43 -9.80 17.46
N ASP A 16 15.01 -10.84 16.73
CA ASP A 16 14.92 -12.21 17.24
C ASP A 16 16.30 -12.80 17.59
N ASP A 17 17.34 -12.47 16.82
CA ASP A 17 18.71 -12.93 17.08
C ASP A 17 19.29 -12.23 18.32
N LEU A 18 18.99 -10.94 18.51
CA LEU A 18 19.41 -10.18 19.69
C LEU A 18 18.68 -10.63 20.96
N LEU A 19 17.39 -10.93 20.86
CA LEU A 19 16.60 -11.49 21.97
C LEU A 19 17.06 -12.90 22.33
N GLY A 20 17.43 -13.72 21.34
CA GLY A 20 18.07 -15.02 21.57
C GLY A 20 19.39 -14.88 22.32
N GLN A 21 20.29 -14.02 21.85
CA GLN A 21 21.58 -13.75 22.50
C GLN A 21 21.43 -13.24 23.93
N ALA A 22 20.46 -12.35 24.19
CA ALA A 22 20.19 -11.83 25.54
C ALA A 22 19.69 -12.93 26.50
N ARG A 23 18.88 -13.88 26.02
CA ARG A 23 18.45 -15.04 26.82
C ARG A 23 19.59 -16.00 27.10
N ASP A 24 20.41 -16.29 26.10
CA ASP A 24 21.56 -17.18 26.25
C ASP A 24 22.57 -16.61 27.27
N LEU A 25 22.80 -15.30 27.23
CA LEU A 25 23.62 -14.59 28.21
C LEU A 25 23.03 -14.64 29.63
N ALA A 26 21.72 -14.42 29.76
CA ALA A 26 21.05 -14.51 31.06
C ALA A 26 21.05 -15.94 31.62
N ALA A 27 20.97 -16.96 30.75
CA ALA A 27 21.01 -18.37 31.13
C ALA A 27 22.41 -18.84 31.56
N GLN A 28 23.47 -18.28 30.95
CA GLN A 28 24.86 -18.62 31.29
C GLN A 28 25.32 -18.05 32.64
N ALA A 29 24.67 -16.99 33.13
CA ALA A 29 24.99 -16.37 34.42
C ALA A 29 23.70 -16.01 35.20
N PRO A 30 22.98 -17.00 35.78
CA PRO A 30 21.67 -16.79 36.39
C PRO A 30 21.69 -15.83 37.59
N ASP A 31 22.80 -15.83 38.34
CA ASP A 31 22.97 -15.03 39.55
C ASP A 31 23.51 -13.61 39.29
N ALA A 32 23.76 -13.25 38.03
CA ALA A 32 24.21 -11.92 37.69
C ALA A 32 23.06 -10.91 37.83
N PRO A 33 23.29 -9.72 38.45
CA PRO A 33 22.25 -8.71 38.63
C PRO A 33 21.57 -8.25 37.33
N SER A 34 22.29 -8.34 36.20
CA SER A 34 21.79 -8.00 34.87
C SER A 34 20.89 -9.06 34.24
N SER A 35 20.95 -10.31 34.68
CA SER A 35 20.24 -11.43 34.03
C SER A 35 18.73 -11.32 34.23
N ALA A 36 18.27 -10.95 35.42
CA ALA A 36 16.85 -10.67 35.68
C ALA A 36 16.35 -9.49 34.82
N LEU A 37 17.13 -8.41 34.75
CA LEU A 37 16.78 -7.23 33.94
C LEU A 37 16.75 -7.55 32.43
N LEU A 38 17.67 -8.38 31.94
CA LEU A 38 17.72 -8.82 30.54
C LEU A 38 16.50 -9.68 30.18
N LEU A 39 16.10 -10.60 31.06
CA LEU A 39 14.92 -11.43 30.86
C LEU A 39 13.62 -10.60 30.92
N GLU A 40 13.52 -9.64 31.85
CA GLU A 40 12.40 -8.68 31.89
C GLU A 40 12.34 -7.82 30.64
N LEU A 41 13.49 -7.35 30.13
CA LEU A 41 13.56 -6.57 28.89
C LEU A 41 13.13 -7.41 27.69
N CYS A 42 13.58 -8.67 27.59
CA CYS A 42 13.14 -9.59 26.54
C CYS A 42 11.64 -9.85 26.60
N ALA A 43 11.10 -10.10 27.81
CA ALA A 43 9.67 -10.30 28.02
C ALA A 43 8.87 -9.04 27.68
N ALA A 44 9.35 -7.84 28.03
CA ALA A 44 8.71 -6.57 27.72
C ALA A 44 8.73 -6.25 26.21
N ILE A 45 9.81 -6.61 25.50
CA ILE A 45 9.92 -6.45 24.04
C ILE A 45 9.00 -7.46 23.32
N GLU A 46 8.91 -8.69 23.81
CA GLU A 46 8.00 -9.72 23.26
C GLU A 46 6.52 -9.49 23.58
N ALA A 47 6.25 -8.88 24.74
CA ALA A 47 4.92 -8.42 25.16
C ALA A 47 4.58 -7.04 24.58
N GLY A 48 5.55 -6.34 24.00
CA GLY A 48 5.33 -5.14 23.21
C GLY A 48 4.33 -5.43 22.08
N PRO A 49 3.53 -4.43 21.65
CA PRO A 49 2.47 -4.68 20.68
C PRO A 49 3.06 -5.26 19.40
N ARG A 50 2.79 -6.55 19.15
CA ARG A 50 3.27 -7.30 17.99
C ARG A 50 2.77 -6.73 16.66
N ASP A 51 1.91 -5.72 16.68
CA ASP A 51 1.44 -5.07 15.47
C ASP A 51 1.22 -3.56 15.67
N ILE A 52 2.33 -2.81 15.80
CA ILE A 52 2.31 -1.34 15.78
C ILE A 52 1.55 -0.82 14.55
N ALA A 53 1.58 -1.53 13.42
CA ALA A 53 0.84 -1.17 12.22
C ALA A 53 -0.67 -1.36 12.40
N GLU A 54 -1.12 -2.43 13.06
CA GLU A 54 -2.53 -2.60 13.47
C GLU A 54 -3.00 -1.51 14.44
N ILE A 55 -2.19 -1.13 15.44
CA ILE A 55 -2.52 -0.04 16.35
C ILE A 55 -2.60 1.29 15.59
N ARG A 56 -1.65 1.60 14.71
CA ARG A 56 -1.69 2.80 13.86
C ARG A 56 -2.93 2.82 12.98
N ARG A 57 -3.30 1.68 12.40
CA ARG A 57 -4.53 1.53 11.62
C ARG A 57 -5.76 1.80 12.48
N GLU A 58 -5.85 1.24 13.68
CA GLU A 58 -6.97 1.46 14.59
C GLU A 58 -7.10 2.94 14.98
N ILE A 59 -6.00 3.58 15.39
CA ILE A 59 -5.96 5.02 15.69
C ILE A 59 -6.40 5.86 14.48
N PHE A 60 -5.89 5.52 13.29
CA PHE A 60 -6.28 6.22 12.07
C PHE A 60 -7.77 6.04 11.76
N ARG A 61 -8.33 4.83 11.94
CA ARG A 61 -9.76 4.55 11.72
C ARG A 61 -10.65 5.41 12.63
N ASP A 62 -10.25 5.58 13.88
CA ASP A 62 -10.96 6.45 14.82
C ASP A 62 -10.81 7.93 14.45
N ALA A 63 -9.60 8.34 14.05
CA ALA A 63 -9.32 9.71 13.63
C ALA A 63 -10.11 10.12 12.37
N VAL A 64 -10.31 9.21 11.40
CA VAL A 64 -11.03 9.51 10.15
C VAL A 64 -12.43 10.05 10.42
N LYS A 65 -13.19 9.47 11.36
CA LYS A 65 -14.55 9.97 11.69
C LYS A 65 -14.50 11.40 12.20
N GLY A 66 -13.50 11.73 13.02
CA GLY A 66 -13.26 13.09 13.49
C GLY A 66 -12.90 14.03 12.33
N ILE A 67 -11.99 13.63 11.46
CA ILE A 67 -11.54 14.41 10.30
C ILE A 67 -12.70 14.69 9.34
N ALA A 68 -13.51 13.68 9.00
CA ALA A 68 -14.66 13.83 8.12
C ALA A 68 -15.68 14.83 8.69
N ASN A 69 -15.95 14.77 10.01
CA ASN A 69 -16.83 15.74 10.67
C ASN A 69 -16.24 17.17 10.67
N VAL A 70 -14.94 17.33 10.92
CA VAL A 70 -14.25 18.62 10.86
C VAL A 70 -14.33 19.23 9.46
N ILE A 71 -14.19 18.41 8.42
CA ILE A 71 -14.31 18.84 7.01
C ILE A 71 -15.73 19.29 6.70
N ARG A 72 -16.75 18.50 7.05
CA ARG A 72 -18.16 18.86 6.84
C ARG A 72 -18.52 20.17 7.53
N ASN A 73 -17.97 20.42 8.71
CA ASN A 73 -18.21 21.64 9.48
C ASN A 73 -17.35 22.84 9.02
N GLY A 74 -16.49 22.67 8.01
CA GLY A 74 -15.62 23.74 7.52
C GLY A 74 -14.55 24.19 8.53
N GLN A 75 -14.22 23.33 9.50
CA GLN A 75 -13.27 23.63 10.58
C GLN A 75 -11.85 23.13 10.27
N LEU A 76 -11.58 22.76 9.03
CA LEU A 76 -10.30 22.21 8.62
C LEU A 76 -9.22 23.31 8.65
N PRO A 77 -8.10 23.13 9.38
CA PRO A 77 -7.01 24.10 9.39
C PRO A 77 -6.45 24.33 7.98
N ALA A 78 -6.32 25.60 7.57
CA ALA A 78 -5.91 25.99 6.22
C ALA A 78 -4.47 25.55 5.84
N GLU A 79 -3.64 25.27 6.84
CA GLU A 79 -2.26 24.82 6.66
C GLU A 79 -2.17 23.35 6.21
N LEU A 80 -3.23 22.55 6.42
CA LEU A 80 -3.23 21.15 6.05
C LEU A 80 -3.33 20.97 4.52
N PRO A 81 -2.59 20.02 3.92
CA PRO A 81 -2.71 19.70 2.50
C PRO A 81 -4.16 19.42 2.05
N LEU A 82 -4.94 18.74 2.91
CA LEU A 82 -6.36 18.47 2.71
C LEU A 82 -7.21 19.74 2.52
N ALA A 83 -6.85 20.86 3.14
CA ALA A 83 -7.59 22.12 3.02
C ALA A 83 -7.53 22.69 1.61
N LYS A 84 -6.45 22.41 0.87
CA LYS A 84 -6.30 22.85 -0.53
C LYS A 84 -7.18 22.04 -1.49
N MET A 85 -7.79 20.96 -1.02
CA MET A 85 -8.68 20.12 -1.83
C MET A 85 -10.12 20.65 -1.89
N VAL A 86 -10.46 21.68 -1.09
CA VAL A 86 -11.77 22.37 -1.03
C VAL A 86 -11.58 23.89 -1.13
N PRO A 87 -12.29 24.62 -2.03
CA PRO A 87 -13.23 24.15 -3.05
C PRO A 87 -12.53 23.58 -4.30
N GLY A 88 -11.28 23.12 -4.16
CA GLY A 88 -10.43 22.57 -5.23
C GLY A 88 -11.00 21.29 -5.89
N GLY A 89 -10.15 20.29 -6.14
CA GLY A 89 -10.52 19.16 -6.99
C GLY A 89 -11.83 18.44 -6.63
N TYR A 90 -12.19 18.37 -5.34
CA TYR A 90 -13.39 17.65 -4.88
C TYR A 90 -14.68 18.48 -5.01
N GLY A 91 -14.57 19.79 -5.27
CA GLY A 91 -15.70 20.71 -5.41
C GLY A 91 -16.48 21.01 -4.12
N SER A 92 -16.63 20.04 -3.21
CA SER A 92 -17.33 20.21 -1.94
C SER A 92 -16.64 19.50 -0.76
N PRO A 93 -16.80 20.01 0.48
CA PRO A 93 -16.34 19.32 1.69
C PRO A 93 -16.97 17.93 1.85
N GLU A 94 -18.22 17.75 1.44
CA GLU A 94 -18.93 16.48 1.61
C GLU A 94 -18.32 15.37 0.75
N LEU A 95 -17.95 15.66 -0.50
CA LEU A 95 -17.31 14.68 -1.37
C LEU A 95 -15.92 14.28 -0.85
N LEU A 96 -15.18 15.23 -0.28
CA LEU A 96 -13.90 14.95 0.37
C LEU A 96 -14.10 14.08 1.63
N ALA A 97 -15.07 14.42 2.48
CA ALA A 97 -15.37 13.67 3.70
C ALA A 97 -15.75 12.21 3.37
N GLN A 98 -16.59 12.01 2.34
CA GLN A 98 -16.96 10.67 1.86
C GLN A 98 -15.76 9.87 1.37
N GLU A 99 -14.82 10.49 0.64
CA GLU A 99 -13.61 9.79 0.19
C GLU A 99 -12.72 9.38 1.36
N ILE A 100 -12.56 10.24 2.37
CA ILE A 100 -11.77 9.91 3.57
C ILE A 100 -12.43 8.75 4.34
N GLU A 101 -13.76 8.75 4.44
CA GLU A 101 -14.51 7.64 5.04
C GLU A 101 -14.34 6.33 4.25
N LYS A 102 -14.26 6.37 2.92
CA LYS A 102 -13.93 5.18 2.11
C LYS A 102 -12.55 4.63 2.46
N ALA A 103 -11.58 5.49 2.76
CA ALA A 103 -10.24 5.08 3.15
C ALA A 103 -10.23 4.36 4.53
N ASN A 104 -11.13 4.73 5.44
CA ASN A 104 -11.34 4.09 6.76
C ASN A 104 -11.76 2.61 6.67
N ALA A 105 -12.56 2.27 5.66
CA ALA A 105 -13.24 0.97 5.57
C ALA A 105 -12.35 -0.20 5.10
N THR A 106 -11.04 0.03 4.91
CA THR A 106 -10.19 -0.92 4.22
C THR A 106 -9.51 -1.92 5.16
N LYS A 107 -10.10 -3.13 5.25
CA LYS A 107 -9.39 -4.33 5.72
C LYS A 107 -8.23 -4.66 4.77
N PRO A 108 -7.20 -5.41 5.19
CA PRO A 108 -6.21 -5.95 4.27
C PRO A 108 -6.87 -6.65 3.09
N ILE A 109 -6.36 -6.44 1.89
CA ILE A 109 -6.91 -7.04 0.68
C ILE A 109 -6.44 -8.49 0.54
N THR A 110 -7.37 -9.43 0.43
CA THR A 110 -7.03 -10.85 0.32
C THR A 110 -6.73 -11.25 -1.13
N ILE A 111 -5.98 -12.33 -1.32
CA ILE A 111 -5.76 -12.91 -2.66
C ILE A 111 -7.09 -13.28 -3.33
N GLY A 112 -8.05 -13.79 -2.57
CA GLY A 112 -9.39 -14.10 -3.08
C GLY A 112 -10.14 -12.87 -3.58
N GLU A 113 -10.06 -11.77 -2.84
CA GLU A 113 -10.62 -10.47 -3.24
C GLU A 113 -9.95 -9.95 -4.51
N LEU A 114 -8.60 -9.95 -4.58
CA LEU A 114 -7.86 -9.55 -5.79
C LEU A 114 -8.27 -10.37 -7.02
N ARG A 115 -8.43 -11.70 -6.89
CA ARG A 115 -8.87 -12.56 -8.00
C ARG A 115 -10.30 -12.21 -8.46
N SER A 116 -11.20 -11.94 -7.50
CA SER A 116 -12.57 -11.51 -7.79
C SER A 116 -12.59 -10.16 -8.53
N ILE A 117 -11.81 -9.19 -8.05
CA ILE A 117 -11.68 -7.88 -8.70
C ILE A 117 -11.11 -8.02 -10.10
N ARG A 118 -10.03 -8.82 -10.29
CA ARG A 118 -9.47 -9.10 -11.62
C ARG A 118 -10.53 -9.68 -12.55
N GLY A 119 -11.36 -10.61 -12.08
CA GLY A 119 -12.47 -11.16 -12.86
C GLY A 119 -13.44 -10.09 -13.35
N LYS A 120 -13.83 -9.17 -12.46
CA LYS A 120 -14.71 -8.04 -12.82
C LYS A 120 -14.08 -7.09 -13.83
N VAL A 121 -12.80 -6.74 -13.63
CA VAL A 121 -12.06 -5.85 -14.56
C VAL A 121 -11.90 -6.49 -15.93
N LYS A 122 -11.61 -7.80 -16.01
CA LYS A 122 -11.47 -8.51 -17.29
C LYS A 122 -12.78 -8.69 -18.05
N ALA A 123 -13.91 -8.73 -17.33
CA ALA A 123 -15.24 -8.82 -17.93
C ALA A 123 -15.79 -7.44 -18.36
N ALA A 124 -15.13 -6.35 -17.97
CA ALA A 124 -15.59 -5.01 -18.29
C ALA A 124 -15.27 -4.63 -19.73
N GLU A 125 -16.31 -4.24 -20.48
CA GLU A 125 -16.17 -3.67 -21.82
C GLU A 125 -15.79 -2.18 -21.77
N GLU A 126 -16.20 -1.50 -20.70
CA GLU A 126 -15.94 -0.08 -20.49
C GLU A 126 -15.61 0.24 -19.03
N ALA A 127 -15.03 1.43 -18.84
CA ALA A 127 -14.75 1.97 -17.53
C ALA A 127 -16.05 2.34 -16.80
N SER A 128 -16.13 2.02 -15.50
CA SER A 128 -17.31 2.27 -14.68
C SER A 128 -16.93 2.77 -13.29
N GLU A 129 -17.85 3.45 -12.62
CA GLU A 129 -17.68 3.89 -11.23
C GLU A 129 -17.44 2.70 -10.28
N ALA A 130 -18.09 1.56 -10.54
CA ALA A 130 -17.86 0.33 -9.79
C ALA A 130 -16.40 -0.15 -9.91
N ILE A 131 -15.77 -0.01 -11.07
CA ILE A 131 -14.35 -0.35 -11.26
C ILE A 131 -13.46 0.70 -10.57
N ASP A 132 -13.83 1.98 -10.63
CA ASP A 132 -13.12 3.05 -9.94
C ASP A 132 -13.07 2.79 -8.42
N ASP A 133 -14.20 2.44 -7.82
CA ASP A 133 -14.28 2.11 -6.39
C ASP A 133 -13.43 0.87 -6.03
N LEU A 134 -13.37 -0.14 -6.91
CA LEU A 134 -12.50 -1.30 -6.71
C LEU A 134 -11.01 -0.95 -6.82
N ALA A 135 -10.63 -0.06 -7.74
CA ALA A 135 -9.26 0.41 -7.86
C ALA A 135 -8.84 1.22 -6.62
N LYS A 136 -9.71 2.13 -6.14
CA LYS A 136 -9.52 2.88 -4.90
C LYS A 136 -9.42 1.97 -3.68
N ARG A 137 -10.27 0.94 -3.61
CA ARG A 137 -10.23 -0.10 -2.57
C ARG A 137 -8.87 -0.80 -2.51
N ILE A 138 -8.30 -1.19 -3.66
CA ILE A 138 -6.96 -1.79 -3.72
C ILE A 138 -5.90 -0.81 -3.24
N TYR A 139 -5.95 0.43 -3.73
CA TYR A 139 -4.98 1.47 -3.39
C TYR A 139 -4.96 1.74 -1.88
N TYR A 140 -6.10 2.07 -1.27
CA TYR A 140 -6.17 2.35 0.16
C TYR A 140 -5.78 1.14 0.99
N ALA A 141 -6.20 -0.07 0.60
CA ALA A 141 -5.80 -1.29 1.29
C ALA A 141 -4.29 -1.49 1.33
N LYS A 142 -3.56 -1.07 0.28
CA LYS A 142 -2.12 -1.28 0.17
C LYS A 142 -1.31 -0.17 0.84
N ILE A 143 -1.67 1.09 0.62
CA ILE A 143 -0.94 2.21 1.23
C ILE A 143 -1.16 2.24 2.75
N PHE A 144 -2.38 1.99 3.21
CA PHE A 144 -2.72 2.12 4.63
C PHE A 144 -2.37 0.87 5.44
N ASP A 145 -1.89 -0.20 4.79
CA ASP A 145 -1.36 -1.37 5.49
C ASP A 145 -0.05 -1.03 6.22
N THR A 146 0.76 -0.15 5.62
CA THR A 146 2.11 0.16 6.10
C THR A 146 2.12 1.41 6.97
N ASN A 147 1.62 2.53 6.44
CA ASN A 147 1.64 3.82 7.15
C ASN A 147 0.48 4.71 6.68
N PRO A 148 -0.71 4.59 7.29
CA PRO A 148 -1.87 5.38 6.87
C PRO A 148 -1.66 6.88 7.14
N SER A 149 -1.86 7.71 6.11
CA SER A 149 -1.79 9.17 6.18
C SER A 149 -2.96 9.81 5.41
N THR A 150 -3.36 11.00 5.83
CA THR A 150 -4.32 11.82 5.08
C THR A 150 -3.74 12.40 3.79
N GLU A 151 -2.42 12.47 3.66
CA GLU A 151 -1.73 12.89 2.43
C GLU A 151 -1.88 11.86 1.30
N ASP A 152 -2.16 10.62 1.67
CA ASP A 152 -2.34 9.51 0.76
C ASP A 152 -3.77 9.40 0.24
N ILE A 153 -4.69 10.28 0.65
CA ILE A 153 -6.01 10.38 0.04
C ILE A 153 -5.86 10.72 -1.45
N LEU A 154 -6.52 9.95 -2.31
CA LEU A 154 -6.42 10.15 -3.75
C LEU A 154 -6.98 11.54 -4.11
N PRO A 155 -6.44 12.20 -5.15
CA PRO A 155 -7.15 13.28 -5.79
C PRO A 155 -8.45 12.74 -6.43
N PRO A 156 -9.43 13.61 -6.69
CA PRO A 156 -10.68 13.20 -7.30
C PRO A 156 -10.45 12.75 -8.75
N GLY A 157 -11.20 11.74 -9.17
CA GLY A 157 -11.13 11.20 -10.52
C GLY A 157 -11.51 9.73 -10.61
N SER A 158 -11.38 9.20 -11.81
CA SER A 158 -11.73 7.83 -12.19
C SER A 158 -10.48 7.05 -12.62
N PRO A 159 -9.88 6.21 -11.77
CA PRO A 159 -8.71 5.40 -12.12
C PRO A 159 -8.93 4.51 -13.35
N SER A 160 -10.17 4.05 -13.59
CA SER A 160 -10.50 3.23 -14.76
C SER A 160 -10.56 4.02 -16.08
N ARG A 161 -10.59 5.36 -16.02
CA ARG A 161 -10.64 6.26 -17.19
C ARG A 161 -9.38 7.11 -17.36
N SER A 162 -8.66 7.39 -16.27
CA SER A 162 -7.48 8.25 -16.26
C SER A 162 -6.20 7.42 -16.13
N LEU A 163 -5.39 7.44 -17.18
CA LEU A 163 -4.05 6.85 -17.18
C LEU A 163 -3.13 7.50 -16.13
N ASP A 164 -3.23 8.81 -15.96
CA ASP A 164 -2.41 9.54 -14.99
C ASP A 164 -2.75 9.10 -13.56
N LEU A 165 -4.05 8.97 -13.26
CA LEU A 165 -4.48 8.53 -11.92
C LEU A 165 -4.10 7.07 -11.67
N MET A 166 -4.24 6.19 -12.67
CA MET A 166 -3.86 4.78 -12.54
C MET A 166 -2.35 4.60 -12.41
N SER A 167 -1.54 5.34 -13.19
CA SER A 167 -0.08 5.29 -13.10
C SER A 167 0.43 5.83 -11.75
N MET A 168 -0.18 6.89 -11.22
CA MET A 168 0.11 7.39 -9.87
C MET A 168 -0.22 6.35 -8.79
N ILE A 169 -1.37 5.65 -8.90
CA ILE A 169 -1.71 4.55 -7.99
C ILE A 169 -0.63 3.47 -8.00
N ILE A 170 -0.17 3.05 -9.18
CA ILE A 170 0.87 2.03 -9.32
C ILE A 170 2.18 2.50 -8.70
N GLN A 171 2.62 3.73 -9.00
CA GLN A 171 3.87 4.28 -8.46
C GLN A 171 3.86 4.36 -6.93
N ARG A 172 2.72 4.71 -6.33
CA ARG A 172 2.60 4.77 -4.86
C ARG A 172 2.58 3.38 -4.22
N VAL A 173 1.88 2.42 -4.83
CA VAL A 173 1.78 1.06 -4.28
C VAL A 173 3.05 0.24 -4.53
N LEU A 174 3.71 0.46 -5.67
CA LEU A 174 4.92 -0.22 -6.11
C LEU A 174 6.03 0.81 -6.38
N PRO A 175 6.67 1.39 -5.34
CA PRO A 175 7.63 2.48 -5.51
C PRO A 175 8.88 2.11 -6.32
N ASN A 176 9.27 0.83 -6.28
CA ASN A 176 10.39 0.30 -7.07
C ASN A 176 9.92 -0.40 -8.37
N GLY A 177 8.61 -0.39 -8.63
CA GLY A 177 8.01 -1.06 -9.75
C GLY A 177 8.19 -0.32 -11.07
N TRP A 178 7.75 -0.98 -12.14
CA TRP A 178 7.68 -0.39 -13.46
C TRP A 178 6.38 -0.82 -14.14
N TRP A 179 5.96 -0.07 -15.15
CA TRP A 179 4.84 -0.46 -15.99
C TRP A 179 5.11 -0.04 -17.43
N THR A 180 4.54 -0.79 -18.37
CA THR A 180 4.55 -0.45 -19.79
C THR A 180 3.15 -0.56 -20.34
N LEU A 181 2.83 0.30 -21.30
CA LEU A 181 1.60 0.29 -22.06
C LEU A 181 1.97 0.24 -23.55
N GLY A 182 1.29 -0.60 -24.31
CA GLY A 182 1.43 -0.66 -25.76
C GLY A 182 0.14 -1.15 -26.43
N SER A 183 0.15 -1.18 -27.76
CA SER A 183 -0.83 -1.93 -28.55
C SER A 183 -0.21 -3.26 -28.96
N ASN A 184 -1.02 -4.32 -29.03
CA ASN A 184 -0.62 -5.51 -29.79
C ASN A 184 -0.58 -5.09 -31.26
N GLY A 185 0.60 -4.80 -31.77
CA GLY A 185 0.76 -4.17 -33.09
C GLY A 185 0.23 -5.02 -34.22
N GLU A 186 -0.78 -4.51 -34.93
CA GLU A 186 -0.91 -4.46 -36.40
C GLU A 186 -2.16 -3.66 -36.79
N ASN A 187 -3.21 -3.64 -35.95
CA ASN A 187 -4.43 -2.85 -36.18
C ASN A 187 -4.71 -1.85 -35.04
N LEU A 188 -5.22 -0.67 -35.40
CA LEU A 188 -5.74 0.32 -34.43
C LEU A 188 -6.92 -0.20 -33.58
N SER A 189 -7.51 -1.33 -33.99
CA SER A 189 -8.60 -2.02 -33.28
C SER A 189 -8.10 -3.00 -32.20
N ASP A 190 -6.79 -3.25 -32.12
CA ASP A 190 -6.26 -4.21 -31.16
C ASP A 190 -6.35 -3.68 -29.73
N PRO A 191 -6.74 -4.52 -28.75
CA PRO A 191 -6.92 -4.08 -27.37
C PRO A 191 -5.59 -3.56 -26.81
N SER A 192 -5.70 -2.58 -25.91
CA SER A 192 -4.53 -2.05 -25.19
C SER A 192 -3.91 -3.15 -24.33
N VAL A 193 -2.58 -3.22 -24.31
CA VAL A 193 -1.83 -4.20 -23.54
C VAL A 193 -0.91 -3.51 -22.55
N ALA A 194 -0.94 -3.97 -21.30
CA ALA A 194 -0.09 -3.46 -20.25
C ALA A 194 0.70 -4.57 -19.56
N LYS A 195 1.83 -4.19 -18.98
CA LYS A 195 2.63 -4.99 -18.05
C LYS A 195 2.95 -4.14 -16.84
N VAL A 196 2.99 -4.75 -15.67
CA VAL A 196 3.38 -4.10 -14.41
C VAL A 196 4.33 -5.05 -13.69
N GLY A 197 5.49 -4.57 -13.27
CA GLY A 197 6.49 -5.33 -12.51
C GLY A 197 6.75 -4.65 -11.17
N THR A 198 7.20 -5.41 -10.17
CA THR A 198 7.53 -4.89 -8.84
C THR A 198 8.98 -4.40 -8.72
N TRP A 199 9.86 -4.83 -9.62
CA TRP A 199 11.24 -4.35 -9.77
C TRP A 199 11.77 -4.62 -11.19
N ALA A 200 12.91 -4.03 -11.56
CA ALA A 200 13.42 -3.98 -12.93
C ALA A 200 13.69 -5.35 -13.60
N GLY A 201 13.91 -6.42 -12.85
CA GLY A 201 14.15 -7.77 -13.40
C GLY A 201 12.94 -8.70 -13.31
N ASP A 202 11.75 -8.20 -12.93
CA ASP A 202 10.52 -8.97 -13.10
C ASP A 202 10.18 -9.14 -14.59
N GLU A 203 9.69 -10.32 -14.95
CA GLU A 203 9.08 -10.59 -16.27
C GLU A 203 7.57 -10.84 -16.12
N PRO A 204 6.76 -9.79 -15.88
CA PRO A 204 5.34 -9.93 -15.65
C PRO A 204 4.60 -10.30 -16.93
N LYS A 205 3.51 -11.06 -16.76
CA LYS A 205 2.64 -11.43 -17.88
C LYS A 205 1.86 -10.20 -18.39
N PRO A 206 1.70 -10.06 -19.71
CA PRO A 206 0.89 -8.99 -20.26
C PRO A 206 -0.60 -9.22 -19.96
N GLU A 207 -1.32 -8.13 -19.71
CA GLU A 207 -2.78 -8.10 -19.65
C GLU A 207 -3.34 -7.14 -20.70
N SER A 208 -4.41 -7.56 -21.37
CA SER A 208 -5.10 -6.77 -22.37
C SER A 208 -6.48 -6.33 -21.90
N ALA A 209 -6.91 -5.12 -22.27
CA ALA A 209 -8.27 -4.64 -22.02
C ALA A 209 -8.73 -3.65 -23.12
N PRO A 210 -10.03 -3.32 -23.19
CA PRO A 210 -10.57 -2.39 -24.18
C PRO A 210 -9.99 -0.98 -24.12
N THR A 211 -9.57 -0.53 -22.94
CA THR A 211 -8.94 0.78 -22.75
C THR A 211 -7.57 0.67 -22.10
N PRO A 212 -6.67 1.65 -22.34
CA PRO A 212 -5.36 1.71 -21.69
C PRO A 212 -5.39 1.63 -20.17
N ALA A 213 -6.28 2.39 -19.52
CA ALA A 213 -6.39 2.45 -18.07
C ALA A 213 -6.87 1.12 -17.47
N LEU A 214 -7.82 0.44 -18.13
CA LEU A 214 -8.28 -0.88 -17.72
C LEU A 214 -7.18 -1.95 -17.91
N ALA A 215 -6.37 -1.84 -18.97
CA ALA A 215 -5.26 -2.77 -19.22
C ALA A 215 -4.22 -2.63 -18.10
N LEU A 216 -3.85 -1.39 -17.76
CA LEU A 216 -2.96 -1.07 -16.64
C LEU A 216 -3.50 -1.57 -15.31
N LEU A 217 -4.79 -1.34 -15.02
CA LEU A 217 -5.43 -1.84 -13.80
C LEU A 217 -5.41 -3.37 -13.74
N SER A 218 -5.71 -4.07 -14.83
CA SER A 218 -5.68 -5.53 -14.89
C SER A 218 -4.27 -6.08 -14.65
N ALA A 219 -3.25 -5.51 -15.30
CA ALA A 219 -1.86 -5.88 -15.12
C ALA A 219 -1.37 -5.62 -13.68
N PHE A 220 -1.75 -4.49 -13.11
CA PHE A 220 -1.45 -4.15 -11.72
C PHE A 220 -2.05 -5.17 -10.75
N ILE A 221 -3.34 -5.53 -10.90
CA ILE A 221 -3.98 -6.52 -10.04
C ILE A 221 -3.31 -7.89 -10.19
N LEU A 222 -2.96 -8.30 -11.41
CA LEU A 222 -2.24 -9.56 -11.63
C LEU A 222 -0.91 -9.57 -10.87
N THR A 223 -0.16 -8.46 -10.95
CA THR A 223 1.12 -8.30 -10.25
C THR A 223 0.93 -8.47 -8.75
N LEU A 224 -0.06 -7.80 -8.15
CA LEU A 224 -0.36 -7.94 -6.73
C LEU A 224 -0.74 -9.38 -6.34
N ILE A 225 -1.45 -10.11 -7.20
CA ILE A 225 -1.77 -11.53 -6.98
C ILE A 225 -0.50 -12.38 -7.03
N GLU A 226 0.41 -12.12 -7.96
CA GLU A 226 1.66 -12.87 -8.10
C GLU A 226 2.61 -12.60 -6.94
N THR A 227 2.74 -11.37 -6.48
CA THR A 227 3.52 -11.02 -5.28
C THR A 227 2.95 -11.69 -4.03
N ALA A 228 1.64 -11.58 -3.80
CA ALA A 228 1.01 -12.18 -2.62
C ALA A 228 1.09 -13.72 -2.59
N LYS A 229 1.32 -14.38 -3.73
CA LYS A 229 1.58 -15.83 -3.79
C LYS A 229 3.02 -16.20 -3.44
N LYS A 230 3.99 -15.29 -3.63
CA LYS A 230 5.40 -15.52 -3.28
C LYS A 230 5.64 -15.36 -1.77
N ASP A 231 4.84 -14.51 -1.13
CA ASP A 231 4.95 -14.19 0.30
C ASP A 231 4.18 -15.17 1.21
N ALA A 232 3.42 -16.12 0.64
CA ALA A 232 2.58 -17.10 1.36
C ALA A 232 3.18 -18.51 1.30
#